data_AF-A0A5P8YD75-F1
#
_entry.id   AF-A0A5P8YD75-F1
#
_cell.length_a   1.000
_cell.length_b   1.000
_cell.length_c   1.000
_cell.angle_alpha   90.00
_cell.angle_beta   90.00
_cell.angle_gamma   90.00
#
_symmetry.space_group_name_H-M   'P 1'
#
loop_
_entity.id
_entity.type
_entity.pdbx_description
1 polymer ?
#
loop_
_entity_poly.entity_id
_entity_poly.type
_entity_poly.pdbx_seq_one_letter_code
_entity_poly.pdbx_strand_id
1 'polypeptide(L)'
;MLEGLPDQFYEAFIECIQCQTEDGKQRLDISHKFKIAADSEYQNFQPADDLYPAQCIEQALEGKQWSKARLTFSPDNASFSWQ
;
A
#
# COMPACT_ATOMS: atom_id res chain seq x y z
N MET A 1 -4.54 10.73 11.13
CA MET A 1 -5.45 9.58 11.02
C MET A 1 -5.62 9.31 9.53
N LEU A 2 -5.27 8.12 9.04
CA LEU A 2 -5.61 7.76 7.68
C LEU A 2 -7.12 7.52 7.65
N GLU A 3 -7.86 8.24 6.81
CA GLU A 3 -9.31 8.03 6.71
C GLU A 3 -9.60 6.56 6.37
N GLY A 4 -10.63 6.00 7.02
CA GLY A 4 -11.00 4.59 6.88
C GLY A 4 -10.16 3.60 7.69
N LEU A 5 -8.99 3.98 8.20
CA LEU A 5 -8.20 3.13 9.11
C LEU A 5 -8.71 3.29 10.56
N PRO A 6 -9.01 2.21 11.29
CA PRO A 6 -9.41 2.30 12.69
C PRO A 6 -8.31 2.92 13.57
N ASP A 7 -8.71 3.60 14.64
CA ASP A 7 -7.77 4.17 15.62
C ASP A 7 -6.91 3.09 16.31
N GLN A 8 -7.46 1.88 16.46
CA GLN A 8 -6.77 0.73 17.01
C GLN A 8 -6.62 -0.35 15.94
N PHE A 9 -5.38 -0.59 15.53
CA PHE A 9 -5.00 -1.65 14.62
C PHE A 9 -3.62 -2.17 15.02
N TYR A 10 -3.37 -3.44 14.71
CA TYR A 10 -2.07 -4.07 14.96
C TYR A 10 -1.08 -3.70 13.84
N GLU A 11 -1.51 -3.83 12.59
CA GLU A 11 -0.69 -3.54 11.42
C GLU A 11 -1.57 -3.15 10.24
N ALA A 12 -1.11 -2.20 9.45
CA ALA A 12 -1.68 -1.83 8.17
C ALA A 12 -0.59 -1.83 7.09
N PHE A 13 -1.00 -1.99 5.84
CA PHE A 13 -0.12 -1.83 4.71
C PHE A 13 -0.80 -1.19 3.51
N ILE A 14 0.03 -0.53 2.71
CA ILE A 14 -0.27 -0.07 1.37
C ILE A 14 0.63 -0.85 0.42
N GLU A 15 0.05 -1.55 -0.54
CA GLU A 15 0.78 -2.32 -1.53
C GLU A 15 0.42 -1.84 -2.93
N CYS A 16 1.45 -1.54 -3.72
CA CYS A 16 1.35 -1.15 -5.12
C CYS A 16 1.99 -2.24 -5.99
N ILE A 17 1.26 -2.68 -7.01
CA ILE A 17 1.72 -3.69 -7.97
C ILE A 17 1.61 -3.11 -9.38
N GLN A 18 2.73 -3.11 -10.11
CA GLN A 18 2.74 -2.78 -11.52
C GLN A 18 2.36 -4.02 -12.34
N CYS A 19 1.24 -3.92 -13.03
CA CYS A 19 0.73 -4.94 -13.93
C CYS A 19 0.85 -4.43 -15.38
N GLN A 20 1.13 -5.32 -16.32
CA GLN A 20 0.92 -5.03 -17.74
C GLN A 20 -0.48 -5.49 -18.14
N THR A 21 -1.24 -4.63 -18.80
CA THR A 21 -2.51 -5.02 -19.42
C THR A 21 -2.24 -5.78 -20.72
N GLU A 22 -3.24 -6.50 -21.23
CA GLU A 22 -3.15 -7.23 -22.51
C GLU A 22 -2.79 -6.30 -23.69
N ASP A 23 -3.13 -5.01 -23.61
CA ASP A 23 -2.75 -3.96 -24.57
C ASP A 23 -1.32 -3.42 -24.39
N GLY A 24 -0.52 -3.99 -23.49
CA GLY A 24 0.85 -3.55 -23.19
C GLY A 24 0.95 -2.24 -22.41
N LYS A 25 -0.16 -1.72 -21.87
CA LYS A 25 -0.14 -0.53 -21.00
C LYS A 25 0.21 -0.93 -19.58
N GLN A 26 0.94 -0.07 -18.88
CA GLN A 26 1.16 -0.25 -17.44
C GLN A 26 -0.11 0.16 -16.68
N ARG A 27 -0.53 -0.70 -15.77
CA ARG A 27 -1.59 -0.49 -14.80
C ARG A 27 -1.00 -0.62 -13.42
N LEU A 28 -1.41 0.25 -12.51
CA LEU A 28 -1.03 0.15 -11.11
C LEU A 28 -2.23 -0.31 -10.29
N ASP A 29 -2.08 -1.45 -9.61
CA ASP A 29 -3.07 -1.93 -8.64
C ASP A 29 -2.61 -1.56 -7.23
N ILE A 30 -3.51 -0.96 -6.47
CA ILE A 30 -3.25 -0.44 -5.12
C ILE A 30 -4.15 -1.18 -4.14
N SER A 31 -3.58 -1.64 -3.03
CA SER A 31 -4.29 -2.31 -1.95
C SER A 31 -4.00 -1.66 -0.61
N HIS A 32 -5.07 -1.30 0.10
CA HIS A 32 -5.06 -0.72 1.42
C HIS A 32 -5.65 -1.73 2.40
N LYS A 33 -4.83 -2.31 3.28
CA LYS A 33 -5.30 -3.32 4.22
C LYS A 33 -4.79 -3.12 5.64
N PHE A 34 -5.55 -3.59 6.61
CA PHE A 34 -5.20 -3.58 8.03
C PHE A 34 -5.67 -4.83 8.74
N LYS A 35 -5.07 -5.14 9.90
CA LYS A 35 -5.57 -6.16 10.82
C LYS A 35 -5.62 -5.61 12.25
N ILE A 36 -6.64 -6.02 13.01
CA ILE A 36 -6.89 -5.54 14.36
C ILE A 36 -5.95 -6.20 15.38
N ALA A 37 -5.64 -7.48 15.20
CA ALA A 37 -4.70 -8.23 16.03
C ALA A 37 -3.74 -9.05 15.16
N ALA A 38 -2.69 -9.60 15.77
CA ALA A 38 -1.65 -10.35 15.07
C ALA A 38 -2.20 -11.57 14.29
N ASP A 39 -3.21 -12.22 14.86
CA ASP A 39 -3.90 -13.43 14.39
C ASP A 39 -5.18 -13.14 13.58
N SER A 40 -5.54 -11.86 13.40
CA SER A 40 -6.70 -11.47 12.62
C SER A 40 -6.42 -11.45 11.12
N GLU A 41 -7.45 -11.73 10.33
CA GLU A 41 -7.43 -11.54 8.88
C GLU A 41 -7.27 -10.06 8.50
N TYR A 42 -6.65 -9.82 7.34
CA TYR A 42 -6.57 -8.47 6.79
C TYR A 42 -7.91 -8.03 6.21
N GLN A 43 -8.32 -6.83 6.57
CA GLN A 43 -9.50 -6.13 6.08
C GLN A 43 -9.06 -4.94 5.22
N ASN A 44 -9.91 -4.56 4.26
CA ASN A 44 -9.64 -3.37 3.45
C ASN A 44 -10.03 -2.12 4.23
N PHE A 45 -9.23 -1.06 4.13
CA PHE A 45 -9.64 0.28 4.47
C PHE A 45 -9.68 1.14 3.21
N GLN A 46 -10.58 2.12 3.15
CA GLN A 46 -10.68 3.04 2.02
C GLN A 46 -10.10 4.39 2.45
N PRO A 47 -8.92 4.78 1.95
CA PRO A 47 -8.42 6.13 2.18
C PRO A 47 -9.27 7.16 1.42
N ALA A 48 -9.17 8.42 1.84
CA ALA A 48 -9.78 9.54 1.13
C ALA A 48 -9.26 9.70 -0.31
N ASP A 49 -8.00 9.31 -0.51
CA ASP A 49 -7.27 9.40 -1.76
C ASP A 49 -6.46 8.10 -1.96
N ASP A 50 -6.92 7.26 -2.88
CA ASP A 50 -6.23 6.03 -3.27
C ASP A 50 -5.01 6.29 -4.16
N LEU A 51 -4.90 7.47 -4.79
CA LEU A 51 -3.86 7.81 -5.77
C LEU A 51 -2.62 8.42 -5.12
N TYR A 52 -2.78 9.19 -4.04
CA TYR A 52 -1.66 9.83 -3.35
C TYR A 52 -0.57 8.84 -2.91
N PRO A 53 -0.89 7.67 -2.33
CA PRO A 53 0.14 6.68 -1.96
C PRO A 53 0.90 6.13 -3.17
N ALA A 54 0.21 5.90 -4.29
CA ALA A 54 0.84 5.48 -5.54
C ALA A 54 1.81 6.53 -6.08
N GLN A 55 1.41 7.79 -6.12
CA GLN A 55 2.27 8.89 -6.56
C GLN A 55 3.52 9.01 -5.68
N CYS A 56 3.37 8.86 -4.35
CA CYS A 56 4.50 8.86 -3.42
C CYS A 56 5.48 7.71 -3.70
N ILE A 57 4.96 6.52 -4.00
CA ILE A 57 5.77 5.33 -4.32
C ILE A 57 6.48 5.51 -5.67
N GLU A 58 5.78 6.00 -6.69
CA GLU A 58 6.38 6.28 -8.00
C GLU A 58 7.51 7.30 -7.90
N GLN A 59 7.33 8.36 -7.11
CA GLN A 59 8.38 9.34 -6.82
C GLN A 59 9.55 8.74 -6.03
N ALA A 60 9.26 7.95 -4.98
CA ALA A 60 10.30 7.33 -4.15
C ALA A 60 11.16 6.31 -4.93
N LEU A 61 10.57 5.68 -5.95
CA LEU A 61 11.22 4.68 -6.79
C LEU A 61 11.54 5.21 -8.20
N GLU A 62 11.61 6.54 -8.36
CA GLU A 62 11.94 7.15 -9.64
C GLU A 62 13.29 6.62 -10.16
N GLY A 63 13.31 6.19 -11.43
CA GLY A 63 14.49 5.60 -12.07
C GLY A 63 14.85 4.19 -11.58
N LYS A 64 14.05 3.57 -10.71
CA LYS A 64 14.18 2.16 -10.34
C LYS A 64 13.27 1.31 -11.23
N GLN A 65 13.74 0.11 -11.57
CA GLN A 65 12.85 -0.93 -12.09
C GLN A 65 12.28 -1.67 -10.89
N TRP A 66 10.97 -1.54 -10.68
CA TRP A 66 10.23 -2.22 -9.64
C TRP A 66 8.90 -2.72 -10.22
N SER A 67 8.39 -3.77 -9.62
CA SER A 67 7.13 -4.43 -9.97
C SER A 67 6.17 -4.44 -8.79
N LYS A 68 6.71 -4.37 -7.56
CA LYS A 68 5.93 -4.36 -6.33
C LYS A 68 6.59 -3.44 -5.30
N ALA A 69 5.78 -2.63 -4.64
CA ALA A 69 6.21 -1.80 -3.52
C ALA A 69 5.20 -1.93 -2.37
N ARG A 70 5.69 -2.01 -1.13
CA ARG A 70 4.85 -2.15 0.05
C ARG A 70 5.36 -1.26 1.18
N LEU A 71 4.47 -0.44 1.70
CA LEU A 71 4.63 0.26 2.96
C LEU A 71 3.82 -0.49 4.02
N THR A 72 4.49 -1.05 5.03
CA THR A 72 3.84 -1.69 6.18
C THR A 72 4.10 -0.85 7.42
N PHE A 73 3.06 -0.56 8.19
CA PHE A 73 3.15 0.30 9.36
C PHE A 73 2.21 -0.16 10.48
N SER A 74 2.60 0.19 11.70
CA SER A 74 1.84 0.06 12.94
C SER A 74 1.91 1.41 13.67
N PRO A 75 1.24 1.59 14.82
CA PRO A 75 1.37 2.82 15.62
C PRO A 75 2.81 3.17 16.01
N ASP A 76 3.69 2.16 16.11
CA ASP A 76 5.05 2.32 16.65
C ASP A 76 6.15 2.26 15.58
N ASN A 77 5.86 1.70 14.40
CA ASN A 77 6.87 1.45 13.39
C ASN A 77 6.33 1.58 11.96
N ALA A 78 7.21 1.93 11.02
CA ALA A 78 6.93 1.90 9.60
C ALA A 78 8.13 1.33 8.84
N SER A 79 7.84 0.52 7.83
CA SER A 79 8.84 -0.11 6.98
C SER A 79 8.40 -0.07 5.52
N PHE A 80 9.33 0.20 4.63
CA PHE A 80 9.10 0.26 3.20
C PHE A 80 10.01 -0.74 2.49
N SER A 81 9.44 -1.52 1.58
CA SER A 81 10.16 -2.49 0.75
C SER A 81 9.64 -2.48 -0.69
N TRP A 82 10.50 -2.85 -1.63
CA TRP A 82 10.15 -2.96 -3.04
C TRP A 82 10.95 -4.07 -3.71
N GLN A 83 10.42 -4.58 -4.83
CA GLN A 83 11.00 -5.60 -5.69
C GLN A 83 10.79 -5.24 -7.16
#